data_AF-A0A168I1E3-F1
#
_entry.id   AF-A0A168I1E3-F1
#
_cell.length_a   1.000
_cell.length_b   1.000
_cell.length_c   1.000
_cell.angle_alpha   90.00
_cell.angle_beta   90.00
_cell.angle_gamma   90.00
#
_symmetry.space_group_name_H-M   'P 1'
#
loop_
_entity.id
_entity.type
_entity.pdbx_description
1 polymer ?
#
loop_
_entity_poly.entity_id
_entity_poly.type
_entity_poly.pdbx_seq_one_letter_code
_entity_poly.pdbx_strand_id
1 'polypeptide(L)'
;MILQEKKKQHLEEDSNDYAEVIIDALVFSRTSSMPISDICSRILKANPAYAKESREVWIERITSVLKDRPFFGEIQRKGKTADGSPTENLYYYNSELDPVEWRRATYTQVGRSARKCTLKDKQYFWKIPPKLGRHRSSYIPPSASDLKRQRVTNDKEQQDENADPKKIKY
;
A
#
# COMPACT_ATOMS: atom_id res chain seq x y z
N MET A 1 20.21 -13.02 41.66
CA MET A 1 19.24 -11.91 41.47
C MET A 1 19.89 -10.66 40.89
N ILE A 2 20.94 -10.08 41.51
CA ILE A 2 21.58 -8.84 41.01
C ILE A 2 22.13 -8.96 39.57
N LEU A 3 22.62 -10.13 39.15
CA LEU A 3 23.10 -10.36 37.78
C LEU A 3 21.97 -10.39 36.73
N GLN A 4 20.76 -10.81 37.11
CA GLN A 4 19.59 -10.82 36.22
C GLN A 4 18.99 -9.42 36.08
N GLU A 5 18.98 -8.63 37.16
CA GLU A 5 18.62 -7.22 37.14
C GLU A 5 19.52 -6.41 36.21
N LYS A 6 20.84 -6.60 36.30
CA LYS A 6 21.81 -5.89 35.45
C LYS A 6 21.71 -6.28 33.97
N LYS A 7 21.39 -7.55 33.68
CA LYS A 7 21.13 -8.01 32.29
C LYS A 7 19.84 -7.41 31.73
N LYS A 8 18.82 -7.20 32.56
CA LYS A 8 17.59 -6.48 32.17
C LYS A 8 17.88 -5.00 31.91
N GLN A 9 18.62 -4.32 32.81
CA GLN A 9 18.93 -2.90 32.66
C GLN A 9 19.77 -2.57 31.42
N HIS A 10 20.76 -3.42 31.06
CA HIS A 10 21.54 -3.21 29.84
C HIS A 10 20.75 -3.52 28.56
N LEU A 11 19.73 -4.39 28.62
CA LEU A 11 18.80 -4.60 27.51
C LEU A 11 17.87 -3.40 27.30
N GLU A 12 17.55 -2.66 28.37
CA GLU A 12 16.63 -1.51 28.37
C GLU A 12 17.29 -0.22 27.83
N GLU A 13 18.59 0.00 28.10
CA GLU A 13 19.32 1.16 27.54
C GLU A 13 19.63 1.01 26.05
N ASP A 14 19.88 -0.20 25.56
CA ASP A 14 20.00 -0.49 24.12
C ASP A 14 18.62 -0.53 23.41
N SER A 15 17.51 -0.70 24.14
CA SER A 15 16.13 -0.72 23.62
C SER A 15 15.66 0.66 23.13
N ASN A 16 16.29 1.73 23.62
CA ASN A 16 16.25 3.06 23.00
C ASN A 16 17.25 3.04 21.84
N ASP A 17 16.92 2.80 20.58
CA ASP A 17 15.86 3.45 19.82
C ASP A 17 15.63 2.70 18.49
N TYR A 18 15.46 1.37 18.55
CA TYR A 18 15.17 0.60 17.34
C TYR A 18 13.81 0.94 16.74
N ALA A 19 12.93 1.60 17.52
CA ALA A 19 11.66 2.09 17.05
C ALA A 19 11.83 3.03 15.86
N GLU A 20 12.74 4.02 15.93
CA GLU A 20 13.00 4.93 14.81
C GLU A 20 13.46 4.19 13.55
N VAL A 21 14.41 3.27 13.70
CA VAL A 21 14.93 2.47 12.59
C VAL A 21 13.84 1.59 11.95
N ILE A 22 12.94 1.03 12.77
CA ILE A 22 11.79 0.24 12.30
C ILE A 22 10.76 1.14 11.60
N ILE A 23 10.47 2.32 12.15
CA ILE A 23 9.55 3.28 11.54
C ILE A 23 10.09 3.72 10.18
N ASP A 24 11.37 4.07 10.08
CA ASP A 24 12.01 4.44 8.80
C ASP A 24 11.87 3.32 7.77
N ALA A 25 12.11 2.07 8.18
CA ALA A 25 11.96 0.92 7.30
C ALA A 25 10.52 0.80 6.76
N LEU A 26 9.50 1.07 7.59
CA LEU A 26 8.07 1.01 7.27
C LEU A 26 7.54 2.23 6.51
N VAL A 27 8.04 3.42 6.80
CA VAL A 27 7.59 4.68 6.21
C VAL A 27 8.17 4.85 4.80
N PHE A 28 9.45 4.51 4.63
CA PHE A 28 10.16 4.62 3.35
C PHE A 28 10.08 3.35 2.50
N SER A 29 9.27 2.36 2.90
CA SER A 29 8.91 1.25 2.02
C SER A 29 7.81 1.66 1.03
N ARG A 30 7.81 1.02 -0.15
CA ARG A 30 6.75 1.23 -1.15
C ARG A 30 5.39 0.73 -0.66
N THR A 31 5.42 -0.29 0.20
CA THR A 31 4.28 -0.91 0.86
C THR A 31 4.20 -0.37 2.28
N SER A 32 3.02 0.12 2.69
CA SER A 32 2.80 0.68 4.04
C SER A 32 2.65 -0.38 5.14
N SER A 33 2.84 -1.66 4.80
CA SER A 33 2.85 -2.79 5.72
C SER A 33 3.80 -3.87 5.22
N MET A 34 4.55 -4.52 6.12
CA MET A 34 5.55 -5.54 5.78
C MET A 34 5.69 -6.62 6.88
N PRO A 35 6.12 -7.84 6.55
CA PRO A 35 6.45 -8.86 7.54
C PRO A 35 7.79 -8.58 8.25
N ILE A 36 8.01 -9.21 9.40
CA ILE A 36 9.22 -9.00 10.24
C ILE A 36 10.49 -9.36 9.47
N SER A 37 10.47 -10.45 8.70
CA SER A 37 11.59 -10.89 7.87
C SER A 37 12.04 -9.82 6.86
N ASP A 38 11.10 -9.12 6.24
CA ASP A 38 11.36 -8.02 5.31
C ASP A 38 11.86 -6.77 6.03
N ILE A 39 11.26 -6.42 7.17
CA ILE A 39 11.71 -5.30 8.01
C ILE A 39 13.18 -5.52 8.42
N CYS A 40 13.50 -6.69 8.95
CA CYS A 40 14.86 -7.10 9.33
C CYS A 40 15.83 -6.97 8.14
N SER A 41 15.46 -7.53 6.98
CA SER A 41 16.30 -7.46 5.77
C SER A 41 16.59 -6.02 5.35
N ARG A 42 15.60 -5.13 5.48
CA ARG A 42 15.69 -3.73 5.09
C ARG A 42 16.59 -2.94 6.05
N ILE A 43 16.45 -3.18 7.35
CA ILE A 43 17.28 -2.57 8.41
C ILE A 43 18.74 -2.97 8.23
N LEU A 44 19.01 -4.27 8.07
CA LEU A 44 20.37 -4.79 7.87
C LEU A 44 21.02 -4.27 6.58
N LYS A 45 20.22 -4.08 5.54
CA LYS A 45 20.70 -3.51 4.27
C LYS A 45 21.01 -2.01 4.38
N ALA A 46 20.19 -1.26 5.13
CA ALA A 46 20.39 0.17 5.32
C ALA A 46 21.57 0.48 6.26
N ASN A 47 21.80 -0.39 7.24
CA ASN A 47 22.80 -0.19 8.28
C ASN A 47 23.76 -1.40 8.37
N PRO A 48 24.87 -1.39 7.62
CA PRO A 48 25.82 -2.50 7.59
C PRO A 48 26.44 -2.81 8.97
N ALA A 49 26.50 -1.82 9.87
CA ALA A 49 26.99 -2.00 11.23
C ALA A 49 26.17 -3.02 12.04
N TYR A 50 24.87 -3.15 11.72
CA TYR A 50 23.95 -4.08 12.37
C TYR A 50 24.10 -5.53 11.88
N ALA A 51 24.78 -5.74 10.75
CA ALA A 51 25.02 -7.08 10.20
C ALA A 51 26.07 -7.91 10.97
N LYS A 52 26.63 -7.38 12.06
CA LYS A 52 27.52 -8.12 12.97
C LYS A 52 26.77 -9.15 13.82
N GLU A 53 25.52 -8.88 14.15
CA GLU A 53 24.65 -9.78 14.90
C GLU A 53 23.90 -10.72 13.96
N SER A 54 23.45 -11.87 14.49
CA SER A 54 22.68 -12.81 13.69
C SER A 54 21.28 -12.28 13.37
N ARG A 55 20.70 -12.79 12.28
CA ARG A 55 19.36 -12.38 11.83
C ARG A 55 18.28 -12.74 12.86
N GLU A 56 18.45 -13.86 13.57
CA GLU A 56 17.50 -14.35 14.57
C GLU A 56 17.40 -13.37 15.75
N VAL A 57 18.53 -12.84 16.22
CA VAL A 57 18.56 -11.82 17.29
C VAL A 57 17.81 -10.56 16.86
N TRP A 58 17.99 -10.14 15.61
CA TRP A 58 17.26 -9.00 15.06
C TRP A 58 15.75 -9.25 14.94
N ILE A 59 15.34 -10.45 14.54
CA ILE A 59 13.92 -10.81 14.47
C ILE A 59 13.28 -10.75 15.86
N GLU A 60 13.94 -11.29 16.88
CA GLU A 60 13.44 -11.23 18.27
C GLU A 60 13.35 -9.78 18.78
N ARG A 61 14.39 -8.97 18.52
CA ARG A 61 14.44 -7.56 18.92
C ARG A 61 13.34 -6.74 18.26
N ILE A 62 13.16 -6.88 16.94
CA ILE A 62 12.08 -6.23 16.19
C ILE A 62 10.71 -6.68 16.72
N THR A 63 10.53 -7.98 16.97
CA THR A 63 9.27 -8.53 17.50
C THR A 63 8.94 -7.93 18.87
N SER A 64 9.94 -7.75 19.74
CA SER A 64 9.78 -7.13 21.05
C SER A 64 9.29 -5.68 20.92
N VAL A 65 9.98 -4.88 20.09
CA VAL A 65 9.65 -3.45 19.89
C VAL A 65 8.27 -3.27 19.26
N LEU A 66 7.91 -4.10 18.28
CA LEU A 66 6.60 -4.04 17.61
C LEU A 66 5.44 -4.36 18.55
N LYS A 67 5.65 -5.20 19.57
CA LYS A 67 4.62 -5.57 20.56
C LYS A 67 4.54 -4.58 21.72
N ASP A 68 5.66 -3.96 22.08
CA ASP A 68 5.76 -3.02 23.19
C ASP A 68 5.18 -1.65 22.84
N ARG A 69 5.40 -1.16 21.61
CA ARG A 69 5.05 0.23 21.24
C ARG A 69 3.64 0.34 20.62
N PRO A 70 2.81 1.30 21.07
CA PRO A 70 1.40 1.39 20.68
C PRO A 70 1.17 1.93 19.25
N PHE A 71 2.18 2.58 18.65
CA PHE A 71 2.11 3.13 17.30
C PHE A 71 2.47 2.14 16.19
N PHE A 72 2.77 0.88 16.54
CA PHE A 72 2.81 -0.20 15.57
C PHE A 72 1.50 -0.98 15.60
N GLY A 73 0.94 -1.22 14.43
CA GLY A 73 -0.21 -2.09 14.27
C GLY A 73 0.18 -3.40 13.59
N GLU A 74 -0.59 -4.44 13.91
CA GLU A 74 -0.43 -5.78 13.36
C GLU A 74 -1.63 -6.16 12.50
N ILE A 75 -1.37 -6.77 11.35
CA ILE A 75 -2.35 -7.36 10.44
C ILE A 75 -2.13 -8.87 10.51
N GLN A 76 -3.03 -9.52 11.24
CA GLN A 76 -3.05 -10.97 11.40
C GLN A 76 -3.38 -11.62 10.06
N ARG A 77 -2.46 -12.44 9.55
CA ARG A 77 -2.63 -13.16 8.29
C ARG A 77 -3.04 -14.60 8.55
N LYS A 78 -3.97 -15.10 7.75
CA LYS A 78 -4.45 -16.48 7.87
C LYS A 78 -3.86 -17.32 6.76
N GLY A 79 -3.32 -18.48 7.14
CA GLY A 79 -2.84 -19.46 6.17
C GLY A 79 -1.53 -20.09 6.59
N LYS A 80 -1.01 -20.89 5.67
CA LYS A 80 0.28 -21.53 5.77
C LYS A 80 1.08 -21.22 4.52
N THR A 81 2.37 -21.07 4.69
CA THR A 81 3.33 -20.97 3.59
C THR A 81 3.55 -22.36 2.97
N ALA A 82 4.24 -22.46 1.84
CA ALA A 82 4.43 -23.71 1.08
C ALA A 82 5.15 -24.82 1.88
N ASP A 83 5.98 -24.42 2.84
CA ASP A 83 6.67 -25.24 3.84
C ASP A 83 5.77 -25.66 5.02
N GLY A 84 4.53 -25.20 5.06
CA GLY A 84 3.55 -25.53 6.09
C GLY A 84 3.63 -24.69 7.36
N SER A 85 4.60 -23.76 7.44
CA SER A 85 4.71 -22.78 8.53
C SER A 85 3.56 -21.76 8.46
N PRO A 86 3.12 -21.19 9.60
CA PRO A 86 2.16 -20.09 9.58
C PRO A 86 2.67 -18.90 8.76
N THR A 87 1.79 -18.29 7.98
CA THR A 87 2.15 -17.09 7.23
C THR A 87 2.46 -15.93 8.18
N GLU A 88 3.59 -15.25 7.97
CA GLU A 88 3.98 -14.11 8.80
C GLU A 88 2.97 -12.96 8.74
N ASN A 89 2.67 -12.42 9.92
CA ASN A 89 1.83 -11.23 10.07
C ASN A 89 2.53 -10.00 9.49
N LEU A 90 1.72 -9.03 9.04
CA LEU A 90 2.25 -7.75 8.55
C LEU A 90 2.16 -6.70 9.63
N TYR A 91 3.14 -5.83 9.67
CA TYR A 91 3.22 -4.72 10.61
C TYR A 91 3.20 -3.41 9.85
N TYR A 92 2.59 -2.40 10.45
CA TYR A 92 2.50 -1.05 9.90
C TYR A 92 2.70 0.00 10.99
N TYR A 93 3.15 1.17 10.57
CA TYR A 93 3.29 2.33 11.44
C TYR A 93 2.01 3.18 11.42
N ASN A 94 1.53 3.57 12.59
CA ASN A 94 0.39 4.46 12.79
C ASN A 94 0.83 5.76 13.45
N SER A 95 0.90 6.83 12.67
CA SER A 95 1.30 8.15 13.16
C SER A 95 0.34 8.74 14.18
N GLU A 96 -0.95 8.37 14.19
CA GLU A 96 -1.92 8.95 15.14
C GLU A 96 -1.63 8.55 16.61
N LEU A 97 -0.99 7.39 16.81
CA LEU A 97 -0.68 6.84 18.13
C LEU A 97 0.77 7.11 18.55
N ASP A 98 1.56 7.78 17.70
CA ASP A 98 2.95 8.09 18.00
C ASP A 98 3.02 9.28 18.98
N PRO A 99 3.64 9.16 20.17
CA PRO A 99 3.77 10.27 21.11
C PRO A 99 4.68 11.41 20.61
N VAL A 100 5.50 11.17 19.58
CA VAL A 100 6.52 12.12 19.11
C VAL A 100 5.98 13.03 17.99
N GLU A 101 5.69 14.29 18.30
CA GLU A 101 5.06 15.23 17.36
C GLU A 101 5.84 15.47 16.08
N TRP A 102 7.16 15.71 16.18
CA TRP A 102 7.98 16.00 15.00
C TRP A 102 7.95 14.81 14.02
N ARG A 103 7.96 13.59 14.55
CA ARG A 103 7.93 12.36 13.77
C ARG A 103 6.60 12.17 13.06
N ARG A 104 5.49 12.48 13.73
CA ARG A 104 4.16 12.54 13.10
C ARG A 104 4.12 13.55 11.96
N ALA A 105 4.60 14.78 12.20
CA ALA A 105 4.56 15.86 11.22
C ALA A 105 5.37 15.50 9.97
N THR A 106 6.58 14.98 10.14
CA THR A 106 7.45 14.59 9.02
C THR A 106 6.90 13.37 8.27
N TYR A 107 6.58 12.28 8.97
CA TYR A 107 6.20 11.03 8.32
C TYR A 107 4.80 11.05 7.72
N THR A 108 3.91 11.93 8.17
CA THR A 108 2.61 12.11 7.50
C THR A 108 2.76 12.77 6.13
N GLN A 109 3.81 13.58 5.92
CA GLN A 109 4.08 14.24 4.63
C GLN A 109 4.74 13.31 3.61
N VAL A 110 5.68 12.47 4.05
CA VAL A 110 6.46 11.60 3.15
C VAL A 110 5.92 10.17 3.06
N GLY A 111 5.31 9.69 4.15
CA GLY A 111 4.89 8.31 4.31
C GLY A 111 3.52 8.04 3.68
N ARG A 112 3.31 6.77 3.32
CA ARG A 112 1.98 6.27 2.97
C ARG A 112 1.41 5.57 4.19
N SER A 113 0.29 6.06 4.72
CA SER A 113 -0.42 5.33 5.77
C SER A 113 -1.02 4.02 5.22
N ALA A 114 -1.11 3.01 6.09
CA ALA A 114 -1.84 1.80 5.79
C ALA A 114 -3.33 2.14 5.55
N ARG A 115 -3.87 1.73 4.40
CA ARG A 115 -5.26 2.06 4.05
C ARG A 115 -6.18 1.16 4.87
N LYS A 116 -7.33 1.69 5.32
CA LYS A 116 -8.33 0.88 6.06
C LYS A 116 -8.72 -0.43 5.36
N CYS A 117 -8.70 -0.46 4.02
CA CYS A 117 -8.98 -1.67 3.25
C CYS A 117 -7.85 -2.73 3.30
N THR A 118 -6.60 -2.32 3.53
CA THR A 118 -5.43 -3.22 3.59
C THR A 118 -5.10 -3.72 5.00
N LEU A 119 -5.73 -3.14 6.03
CA LEU A 119 -5.57 -3.59 7.43
C LEU A 119 -6.21 -4.94 7.73
N LYS A 120 -6.95 -5.52 6.77
CA LYS A 120 -7.55 -6.83 6.89
C LYS A 120 -6.98 -7.73 5.81
N ASP A 121 -6.48 -8.89 6.23
CA ASP A 121 -6.10 -9.95 5.30
C ASP A 121 -7.36 -10.51 4.65
N LYS A 122 -7.63 -10.06 3.42
CA LYS A 122 -8.80 -10.47 2.64
C LYS A 122 -8.34 -11.32 1.47
N GLN A 123 -8.86 -12.54 1.41
CA GLN A 123 -8.74 -13.34 0.20
C GLN A 123 -9.64 -12.74 -0.87
N TYR A 124 -9.04 -12.20 -1.93
CA TYR A 124 -9.80 -11.79 -3.10
C TYR A 124 -10.16 -13.04 -3.90
N PHE A 125 -11.46 -13.31 -3.99
CA PHE A 125 -11.98 -14.28 -4.94
C PHE A 125 -12.21 -13.56 -6.27
N TRP A 126 -11.37 -13.83 -7.25
CA TRP A 126 -11.63 -13.37 -8.60
C TRP A 126 -12.49 -14.42 -9.32
N LYS A 127 -13.70 -14.02 -9.72
CA LYS A 127 -14.49 -14.79 -10.67
C LYS A 127 -14.09 -14.32 -12.07
N ILE A 128 -13.93 -15.26 -12.99
CA ILE A 128 -13.86 -14.94 -14.41
C ILE A 128 -15.15 -14.17 -14.75
N PRO A 129 -15.06 -12.95 -15.31
CA PRO A 129 -16.25 -12.23 -15.74
C PRO A 129 -17.06 -13.11 -16.69
N PRO A 130 -18.41 -13.12 -16.61
CA PRO A 130 -19.21 -13.90 -17.52
C PRO A 130 -18.80 -13.53 -18.95
N LYS A 131 -18.55 -14.55 -19.79
CA LYS A 131 -18.33 -14.32 -21.22
C LYS A 131 -19.53 -13.52 -21.71
N LEU A 132 -19.28 -12.32 -22.23
CA LEU A 132 -20.33 -11.51 -22.83
C LEU A 132 -21.10 -12.44 -23.78
N GLY A 133 -22.40 -12.63 -23.53
CA GLY A 133 -23.23 -13.41 -24.43
C GLY A 133 -23.07 -12.84 -25.84
N ARG A 134 -23.10 -13.68 -26.87
CA ARG A 134 -22.95 -13.28 -28.29
C ARG A 134 -23.98 -12.23 -28.77
N HIS A 135 -24.82 -11.72 -27.89
CA HIS A 135 -25.90 -10.82 -28.19
C HIS A 135 -26.16 -9.87 -27.01
N ARG A 136 -25.45 -8.74 -26.99
CA ARG A 136 -25.92 -7.43 -26.50
C ARG A 136 -24.86 -6.42 -26.90
N SER A 137 -25.29 -5.42 -27.68
CA SER A 137 -24.55 -4.23 -28.08
C SER A 137 -23.46 -3.85 -27.07
N SER A 138 -22.24 -4.33 -27.29
CA SER A 138 -21.07 -3.62 -26.80
C SER A 138 -21.07 -2.35 -27.63
N TYR A 139 -21.15 -1.18 -26.99
CA TYR A 139 -20.91 0.07 -27.69
C TYR A 139 -19.57 -0.06 -28.43
N ILE A 140 -19.63 -0.19 -29.74
CA ILE A 140 -18.47 -0.11 -30.62
C ILE A 140 -18.37 1.37 -30.92
N PRO A 141 -17.36 2.10 -30.42
CA PRO A 141 -17.18 3.49 -30.79
C PRO A 141 -17.10 3.56 -32.33
N PRO A 142 -17.83 4.49 -32.96
CA PRO A 142 -17.84 4.62 -34.41
C PRO A 142 -16.41 4.78 -34.92
N SER A 143 -16.08 4.10 -36.02
CA SER A 143 -14.74 4.19 -36.59
C SER A 143 -14.47 5.62 -37.08
N ALA A 144 -13.20 5.98 -37.24
CA ALA A 144 -12.83 7.29 -37.79
C ALA A 144 -13.46 7.57 -39.16
N SER A 145 -13.66 6.52 -39.98
CA SER A 145 -14.37 6.63 -41.25
C SER A 145 -15.87 6.89 -41.09
N ASP A 146 -16.50 6.34 -40.06
CA ASP A 146 -17.93 6.55 -39.79
C ASP A 146 -18.16 7.96 -39.26
N LEU A 147 -17.29 8.45 -38.37
CA LEU A 147 -17.31 9.84 -37.90
C LEU A 147 -17.12 10.84 -39.06
N LYS A 148 -16.24 10.53 -40.03
CA LYS A 148 -16.03 11.38 -41.21
C LYS A 148 -17.25 11.41 -42.13
N ARG A 149 -17.90 10.26 -42.34
CA ARG A 149 -19.13 10.18 -43.13
C ARG A 149 -20.28 10.96 -42.48
N GLN A 150 -20.43 10.83 -41.16
CA GLN A 150 -21.45 11.53 -40.39
C GLN A 150 -21.26 13.06 -40.40
N ARG A 151 -20.01 13.52 -40.39
CA ARG A 151 -19.67 14.93 -40.56
C ARG A 151 -20.05 15.45 -41.95
N VAL A 152 -19.73 14.70 -43.00
CA VAL A 152 -20.07 15.06 -44.40
C VAL A 152 -21.58 15.09 -44.64
N THR A 153 -22.35 14.17 -44.04
CA THR A 153 -23.82 14.20 -44.14
C THR A 153 -24.40 15.41 -43.43
N ASN A 154 -23.93 15.72 -42.22
CA ASN A 154 -24.39 16.89 -41.47
C ASN A 154 -24.02 18.21 -42.16
N ASP A 155 -22.83 18.30 -42.76
CA ASP A 155 -22.39 19.49 -43.50
C ASP A 155 -23.24 19.71 -44.77
N LYS A 156 -23.69 18.63 -45.43
CA LYS A 156 -24.60 18.70 -46.58
C LYS A 156 -26.01 19.12 -46.17
N GLU A 157 -26.56 18.54 -45.11
CA GLU A 157 -27.88 18.92 -44.59
C GLU A 157 -27.92 20.39 -44.15
N GLN A 158 -26.83 20.92 -43.57
CA GLN A 158 -26.71 22.34 -43.25
C GLN A 158 -26.55 23.24 -44.48
N GLN A 159 -25.89 22.77 -45.54
CA GLN A 159 -25.81 23.52 -46.80
C GLN A 159 -27.16 23.56 -47.51
N ASP A 160 -27.90 22.45 -47.50
CA ASP A 160 -29.24 22.37 -48.09
C ASP A 160 -30.27 23.19 -47.30
N GLU A 161 -30.19 23.25 -45.97
CA GLU A 161 -31.03 24.15 -45.15
C GLU A 161 -30.69 25.64 -45.35
N ASN A 162 -29.42 26.00 -45.54
CA ASN A 162 -29.01 27.39 -45.80
C ASN A 162 -29.23 27.83 -47.25
N ALA A 163 -29.44 26.89 -48.17
CA ALA A 163 -29.72 27.16 -49.59
C ALA A 163 -31.21 27.39 -49.88
N ASP A 164 -32.12 27.19 -48.90
CA ASP A 164 -33.54 27.48 -49.05
C ASP A 164 -33.87 28.92 -48.58
N PRO A 165 -34.09 29.89 -49.47
CA PRO A 165 -34.18 31.32 -49.14
C PRO A 165 -35.49 31.73 -48.42
N LYS A 166 -36.27 30.79 -47.87
CA LYS A 166 -37.63 31.04 -47.35
C LYS A 166 -37.75 31.21 -45.83
N LYS A 167 -36.67 31.39 -45.09
CA LYS A 167 -36.74 31.68 -43.64
C LYS A 167 -36.03 32.98 -43.24
N ILE A 168 -36.44 34.11 -43.81
CA ILE A 168 -36.36 35.39 -43.12
C ILE A 168 -37.73 35.59 -42.45
N LYS A 169 -37.80 35.40 -41.13
CA LYS A 169 -38.96 35.80 -40.33
C LYS A 169 -38.70 37.22 -39.81
N TYR A 170 -39.68 38.11 -40.05
CA TYR A 170 -39.78 39.46 -39.51
C TYR A 170 -39.77 39.48 -37.98
#